data_AF-A0AA90UFB1-F1
#
_entry.id   AF-A0AA90UFB1-F1
#
_cell.length_a   1.000
_cell.length_b   1.000
_cell.length_c   1.000
_cell.angle_alpha   90.00
_cell.angle_beta   90.00
_cell.angle_gamma   90.00
#
_symmetry.space_group_name_H-M   'P 1'
#
loop_
_entity.id
_entity.type
_entity.pdbx_description
1 polymer ?
#
loop_
_entity_poly.entity_id
_entity_poly.type
_entity_poly.pdbx_seq_one_letter_code
_entity_poly.pdbx_strand_id
1 'polypeptide(L)' 'VFDKNTRVFSYYMTLRNKADNKKAIDANKDKLHKLQKEALDNNPGLKVYKEAHFTFRFVYYSAKNPKEILLDDVFKY' A
#
# COMPACT_ATOMS: atom_id res chain seq x y z
N VAL A 1 -6.06 8.69 0.00
CA VAL A 1 -6.95 9.38 -0.96
C VAL A 1 -7.94 8.38 -1.52
N PHE A 2 -9.22 8.72 -1.58
CA PHE A 2 -10.26 7.87 -2.15
C PHE A 2 -10.66 8.39 -3.53
N ASP A 3 -10.67 7.51 -4.53
CA ASP A 3 -11.25 7.79 -5.85
C ASP A 3 -12.62 7.12 -5.96
N LYS A 4 -13.67 7.95 -6.02
CA LYS A 4 -15.06 7.48 -6.08
C LYS A 4 -15.41 6.76 -7.37
N ASN A 5 -14.77 7.12 -8.49
CA ASN A 5 -15.10 6.56 -9.80
C ASN A 5 -14.53 5.14 -9.93
N THR A 6 -13.33 4.94 -9.39
CA THR A 6 -12.62 3.65 -9.45
C THR A 6 -12.77 2.81 -8.17
N ARG A 7 -13.37 3.36 -7.11
CA ARG A 7 -13.50 2.74 -5.77
C ARG A 7 -12.15 2.30 -5.20
N VAL A 8 -11.11 3.10 -5.46
CA VAL A 8 -9.74 2.84 -4.98
C VAL A 8 -9.43 3.71 -3.77
N PHE A 9 -9.02 3.08 -2.66
CA PHE A 9 -8.37 3.75 -1.55
C PHE A 9 -6.85 3.65 -1.72
N SER A 10 -6.20 4.79 -1.99
CA SER A 10 -4.74 4.90 -2.08
C SER A 10 -4.14 5.42 -0.79
N TYR A 11 -3.23 4.65 -0.18
CA TYR A 11 -2.41 5.04 0.96
C TYR A 11 -1.02 5.45 0.47
N TYR A 12 -0.67 6.70 0.70
CA TYR A 12 0.62 7.26 0.32
C TYR A 12 1.50 7.40 1.56
N MET A 13 2.70 6.83 1.51
CA MET A 13 3.70 6.97 2.56
C MET A 13 5.03 7.40 1.96
N THR A 14 5.79 8.22 2.67
CA THR A 14 7.15 8.58 2.29
C THR A 14 8.11 7.92 3.26
N LEU A 15 8.98 7.04 2.75
CA LEU A 15 9.98 6.36 3.56
C LEU A 15 11.24 7.23 3.67
N ARG A 16 11.91 7.15 4.83
CA ARG A 16 13.09 7.96 5.17
C ARG A 16 14.20 7.08 5.72
N ASN A 17 15.42 7.63 5.77
CA ASN A 17 16.58 7.01 6.42
C ASN A 17 16.88 5.61 5.87
N LYS A 18 16.93 4.59 6.75
CA LYS A 18 17.21 3.20 6.38
C LYS A 18 16.06 2.54 5.60
N ALA A 19 14.82 2.98 5.80
CA ALA A 19 13.65 2.45 5.09
C ALA A 19 13.54 3.00 3.65
N ASP A 20 14.17 4.15 3.38
CA ASP A 20 14.32 4.71 2.05
C ASP A 20 15.44 3.99 1.28
N ASN A 21 15.15 2.73 0.92
CA ASN A 21 16.07 1.80 0.28
C ASN A 21 15.32 0.81 -0.63
N LYS A 22 15.36 1.08 -1.94
CA LYS A 22 14.66 0.28 -2.95
C LYS A 22 15.04 -1.21 -2.93
N LYS A 23 16.33 -1.52 -2.81
CA LYS A 23 16.82 -2.92 -2.78
C LYS A 23 16.26 -3.69 -1.59
N ALA A 24 16.20 -3.06 -0.42
CA ALA A 24 15.64 -3.70 0.78
C ALA A 24 14.13 -3.92 0.65
N ILE A 25 13.41 -2.96 0.07
CA ILE A 25 11.97 -3.10 -0.21
C ILE A 25 11.72 -4.23 -1.20
N ASP A 26 12.47 -4.29 -2.31
CA ASP A 26 12.32 -5.34 -3.32
C ASP A 26 12.61 -6.73 -2.76
N ALA A 27 13.68 -6.87 -1.95
CA ALA A 27 14.03 -8.13 -1.31
C ALA A 27 13.00 -8.61 -0.27
N ASN A 28 12.13 -7.73 0.22
CA ASN A 28 11.12 -8.05 1.24
C ASN A 28 9.69 -7.85 0.72
N LYS A 29 9.49 -7.70 -0.59
CA LYS A 29 8.21 -7.32 -1.18
C LYS A 29 7.08 -8.28 -0.79
N ASP A 30 7.31 -9.59 -0.86
CA ASP A 30 6.29 -10.59 -0.53
C ASP A 30 5.90 -10.56 0.96
N LYS A 31 6.88 -10.31 1.83
CA LYS A 31 6.63 -10.15 3.26
C LYS A 31 5.78 -8.90 3.53
N LEU A 32 6.09 -7.79 2.85
CA LEU A 32 5.32 -6.55 2.96
C LEU A 32 3.89 -6.73 2.43
N HIS A 33 3.74 -7.40 1.28
CA HIS A 33 2.43 -7.72 0.70
C HIS A 33 1.57 -8.52 1.67
N LYS A 34 2.14 -9.58 2.28
CA LYS A 34 1.44 -10.40 3.28
C LYS A 34 1.02 -9.58 4.50
N LEU A 35 1.91 -8.76 5.05
CA LEU A 35 1.61 -7.92 6.22
C LEU A 35 0.52 -6.88 5.91
N GLN A 36 0.55 -6.27 4.71
CA GLN A 36 -0.48 -5.35 4.26
C GLN A 36 -1.84 -6.06 4.10
N LYS A 37 -1.84 -7.26 3.50
CA LYS A 37 -3.05 -8.08 3.35
C LYS A 37 -3.66 -8.43 4.71
N GLU A 38 -2.85 -8.93 5.64
CA GLU A 38 -3.28 -9.25 7.00
C GLU A 38 -3.85 -8.02 7.72
N ALA A 39 -3.22 -6.85 7.57
CA ALA A 39 -3.72 -5.61 8.17
C ALA A 39 -5.09 -5.20 7.58
N LEU A 40 -5.30 -5.37 6.27
CA LEU A 40 -6.60 -5.10 5.64
C LEU A 40 -7.67 -6.13 6.05
N ASP A 41 -7.31 -7.42 6.10
CA ASP A 41 -8.21 -8.51 6.46
C ASP A 41 -8.70 -8.39 7.90
N ASN A 42 -7.77 -8.12 8.81
CA ASN A 42 -8.06 -8.01 10.24
C ASN A 42 -8.65 -6.65 10.66
N ASN A 43 -8.92 -5.74 9.72
CA ASN A 43 -9.56 -4.47 10.01
C ASN A 43 -11.10 -4.58 9.85
N PRO A 44 -11.88 -4.60 10.95
CA PRO A 44 -13.34 -4.68 10.89
C PRO A 44 -13.97 -3.41 10.32
N GLY A 45 -13.33 -2.25 10.47
CA GLY A 45 -13.78 -0.97 9.90
C GLY A 45 -13.77 -0.94 8.37
N LEU A 46 -13.09 -1.91 7.73
CA LEU A 46 -13.04 -2.04 6.27
C LEU A 46 -14.06 -3.04 5.71
N LYS A 47 -14.85 -3.72 6.56
CA LYS A 47 -15.74 -4.82 6.14
C LYS A 47 -16.68 -4.41 4.99
N VAL A 48 -17.42 -3.31 5.13
CA VAL A 48 -18.39 -2.86 4.12
C VAL A 48 -17.74 -2.52 2.78
N TYR A 49 -16.50 -2.02 2.80
CA TYR A 49 -15.77 -1.67 1.57
C TYR A 49 -15.22 -2.93 0.89
N LYS A 50 -14.73 -3.90 1.68
CA LYS A 50 -14.30 -5.21 1.16
C LYS A 50 -15.46 -5.96 0.52
N GLU A 51 -16.62 -6.01 1.18
CA GLU A 51 -17.85 -6.63 0.64
C GLU A 51 -18.38 -5.90 -0.60
N ALA A 52 -18.12 -4.60 -0.73
CA ALA A 52 -18.46 -3.82 -1.92
C ALA A 52 -17.38 -3.84 -3.02
N HIS A 53 -16.41 -4.75 -2.92
CA HIS A 53 -15.33 -4.97 -3.88
C HIS A 53 -14.44 -3.75 -4.15
N PHE A 54 -14.14 -2.98 -3.10
CA PHE A 54 -13.21 -1.85 -3.19
C PHE A 54 -11.76 -2.35 -3.35
N THR A 55 -10.95 -1.52 -4.00
CA THR A 55 -9.52 -1.78 -4.16
C THR A 55 -8.73 -0.92 -3.17
N PHE A 56 -7.69 -1.49 -2.57
CA PHE A 56 -6.77 -0.80 -1.69
C PHE A 56 -5.38 -0.80 -2.32
N ARG A 57 -4.77 0.38 -2.46
CA ARG A 57 -3.45 0.57 -3.08
C ARG A 57 -2.50 1.21 -2.07
N PHE A 58 -1.33 0.64 -1.90
CA PHE A 58 -0.26 1.20 -1.07
C PHE A 58 0.87 1.68 -1.96
N VAL A 59 1.21 2.96 -1.86
CA VAL A 59 2.31 3.56 -2.63
C VAL A 59 3.32 4.19 -1.67
N TYR A 60 4.53 3.66 -1.70
CA TYR A 60 5.65 4.15 -0.89
C TYR A 60 6.60 4.95 -1.78
N TYR A 61 6.86 6.20 -1.41
CA TYR A 61 7.80 7.08 -2.09
C TYR A 61 9.12 7.20 -1.32
N SER A 62 10.20 7.41 -2.05
CA SER A 62 11.48 7.82 -1.47
C SER A 62 11.43 9.28 -1.01
N ALA A 63 12.01 9.58 0.14
CA ALA A 63 12.25 10.97 0.55
C ALA A 63 13.50 11.56 -0.10
N LYS A 64 14.53 10.74 -0.33
CA LYS A 64 15.79 11.15 -0.99
C LYS A 64 15.56 11.49 -2.46
N ASN A 65 14.65 10.77 -3.11
CA ASN A 65 14.22 11.02 -4.48
C ASN A 65 12.68 11.02 -4.56
N PRO A 66 12.01 12.18 -4.40
CA PRO A 66 10.54 12.24 -4.30
C PRO A 66 9.75 11.70 -5.50
N LYS A 67 10.39 11.51 -6.66
CA LYS A 67 9.77 10.91 -7.85
C LYS A 67 9.90 9.38 -7.88
N GLU A 68 10.72 8.79 -7.02
CA GLU A 68 10.95 7.35 -6.95
C GLU A 68 9.88 6.66 -6.10
N ILE A 69 9.24 5.67 -6.72
CA ILE A 69 8.31 4.76 -6.06
C ILE A 69 9.10 3.54 -5.58
N LEU A 70 9.15 3.36 -4.27
CA LEU A 70 9.78 2.23 -3.62
C LEU A 70 8.90 0.98 -3.68
N LEU A 71 7.59 1.15 -3.50
CA LEU A 71 6.57 0.09 -3.57
C LEU A 71 5.28 0.67 -4.16
N ASP A 72 4.62 -0.12 -5.00
CA ASP A 72 3.25 0.10 -5.45
C ASP A 72 2.54 -1.24 -5.41
N ASP A 73 1.67 -1.42 -4.42
CA ASP A 73 1.00 -2.69 -4.15
C ASP A 73 -0.52 -2.50 -4.14
N VAL A 74 -1.25 -3.50 -4.60
CA VAL A 74 -2.69 -3.42 -4.86
C VAL A 74 -3.39 -4.67 -4.38
N PHE A 75 -4.47 -4.47 -3.62
CA PHE A 75 -5.34 -5.51 -3.10
C PHE A 75 -6.76 -5.29 -3.57
N LYS A 76 -7.31 -6.26 -4.31
CA LYS A 76 -8.70 -6.26 -4.76
C LYS A 76 -9.49 -7.23 -3.89
N TYR A 77 -10.67 -6.79 -3.45
CA TYR A 77 -11.63 -7.60 -2.70
C TYR A 77 -12.86 -7.87 -3.56
#